data_AF-A0A9Q9BE20-F1
#
_entry.id   AF-A0A9Q9BE20-F1
#
_cell.length_a   1.000
_cell.length_b   1.000
_cell.length_c   1.000
_cell.angle_alpha   90.00
_cell.angle_beta   90.00
_cell.angle_gamma   90.00
#
_symmetry.space_group_name_H-M   'P 1'
#
loop_
_entity.id
_entity.type
_entity.pdbx_description
1 polymer ?
#
loop_
_entity_poly.entity_id
_entity_poly.type
_entity_poly.pdbx_seq_one_letter_code
_entity_poly.pdbx_strand_id
1 'polypeptide(L)'
;MMTIIAIVLLILNLLMMFIFYLKLKNQFSDRASVNNIKNETQKLVAQIAFQTDQSVTIMEDKIKEVNGLMSELDKRILLTGREEEKRSAAERVYQSLAETAKANALSGFDPEVLVKTKKPVISNENLRDTSLSEQVSKKENSHIEDEPIKIYTKQILAPKAGIVPDQTASMKEQIIEMAKKGLSIELIAEKIPLPTGEIELIISMNT
;
A
#
# COMPACT_ATOMS: atom_id res chain seq x y z
N MET A 1 -33.96 -70.77 -9.44
CA MET A 1 -32.84 -69.97 -8.85
C MET A 1 -32.42 -68.81 -9.77
N MET A 2 -32.00 -69.07 -11.01
CA MET A 2 -31.57 -68.02 -11.96
C MET A 2 -32.62 -66.92 -12.22
N THR A 3 -33.88 -67.30 -12.41
CA THR A 3 -34.99 -66.36 -12.70
C THR A 3 -35.35 -65.48 -11.51
N ILE A 4 -35.29 -66.03 -10.30
CA ILE A 4 -35.58 -65.30 -9.05
C ILE A 4 -34.53 -64.20 -8.84
N ILE A 5 -33.25 -64.53 -9.07
CA ILE A 5 -32.14 -63.57 -8.97
C ILE A 5 -32.30 -62.44 -10.01
N ALA A 6 -32.70 -62.77 -11.24
CA ALA A 6 -32.95 -61.76 -12.28
C ALA A 6 -34.08 -60.79 -11.91
N ILE A 7 -35.18 -61.30 -11.33
CA ILE A 7 -36.32 -60.48 -10.88
C ILE A 7 -35.92 -59.55 -9.73
N VAL A 8 -35.14 -60.04 -8.76
CA VAL A 8 -34.64 -59.23 -7.64
C VAL A 8 -33.73 -58.09 -8.13
N LEU A 9 -32.81 -58.39 -9.06
CA LEU A 9 -31.93 -57.38 -9.65
C LEU A 9 -32.72 -56.31 -10.44
N LEU A 10 -33.78 -56.70 -11.14
CA LEU A 10 -34.65 -55.77 -11.87
C LEU A 10 -35.36 -54.80 -10.90
N ILE A 11 -35.92 -55.32 -9.81
CA ILE A 11 -36.59 -54.51 -8.79
C ILE A 11 -35.60 -53.54 -8.13
N LEU A 12 -34.40 -54.01 -7.80
CA LEU A 12 -33.36 -53.18 -7.20
C LEU A 12 -32.90 -52.07 -8.14
N ASN A 13 -32.74 -52.37 -9.43
CA ASN A 13 -32.37 -51.39 -10.44
C ASN A 13 -33.45 -50.31 -10.61
N LEU A 14 -34.72 -50.71 -10.60
CA LEU A 14 -35.85 -49.78 -10.70
C LEU A 14 -35.96 -48.87 -9.47
N LEU A 15 -35.72 -49.40 -8.27
CA LEU A 15 -35.63 -48.62 -7.04
C LEU A 15 -34.48 -47.60 -7.09
N MET A 16 -33.29 -48.02 -7.54
CA MET A 16 -32.15 -47.11 -7.71
C MET A 16 -32.45 -46.02 -8.73
N MET A 17 -33.11 -46.36 -9.85
CA MET A 17 -33.53 -45.39 -10.86
C MET A 17 -34.54 -44.38 -10.31
N PHE A 18 -35.48 -44.82 -9.48
CA PHE A 18 -36.45 -43.93 -8.83
C PHE A 18 -35.77 -42.97 -7.84
N ILE A 19 -34.89 -43.49 -6.97
CA ILE A 19 -34.13 -42.67 -6.01
C ILE A 19 -33.23 -41.68 -6.76
N PHE A 20 -32.56 -42.13 -7.82
CA PHE A 20 -31.71 -41.29 -8.64
C PHE A 20 -32.50 -40.16 -9.30
N TYR A 21 -33.67 -40.45 -9.87
CA TYR A 21 -34.54 -39.45 -10.48
C TYR A 21 -34.99 -38.37 -9.47
N LEU A 22 -35.36 -38.78 -8.25
CA LEU A 22 -35.75 -37.84 -7.19
C LEU A 22 -34.58 -36.97 -6.74
N LYS A 23 -33.41 -37.56 -6.52
CA LYS A 23 -32.22 -36.83 -6.07
C LYS A 23 -31.72 -35.87 -7.16
N LEU A 24 -31.71 -36.31 -8.42
CA LEU A 24 -31.27 -35.51 -9.55
C LEU A 24 -32.19 -34.31 -9.81
N LYS A 25 -33.51 -34.51 -9.70
CA LYS A 25 -34.50 -33.42 -9.83
C LYS A 25 -34.29 -32.31 -8.81
N ASN A 26 -33.84 -32.66 -7.60
CA ASN A 26 -33.65 -31.68 -6.53
C ASN A 26 -32.30 -30.97 -6.59
N GLN A 27 -31.22 -31.67 -6.99
CA GLN A 27 -29.86 -31.13 -7.00
C GLN A 27 -29.55 -30.26 -8.22
N PHE A 28 -30.23 -30.47 -9.36
CA PHE A 28 -29.95 -29.78 -10.63
C PHE A 28 -31.08 -28.86 -11.10
N SER A 29 -31.98 -28.44 -10.22
CA SER A 29 -32.94 -27.43 -10.62
C SER A 29 -32.21 -26.09 -10.79
N ASP A 30 -32.13 -25.57 -12.01
CA ASP A 30 -31.51 -24.27 -12.36
C ASP A 30 -31.94 -23.14 -11.41
N ARG A 31 -33.14 -23.26 -10.82
CA ARG A 31 -33.67 -22.34 -9.81
C ARG A 31 -32.85 -22.29 -8.52
N ALA A 32 -32.29 -23.41 -8.08
CA ALA A 32 -31.42 -23.46 -6.90
C ALA A 32 -30.09 -22.74 -7.17
N SER A 33 -29.50 -22.96 -8.35
CA SER A 33 -28.28 -22.27 -8.78
C SER A 33 -28.50 -20.76 -8.91
N VAL A 34 -29.60 -20.31 -9.53
CA VAL A 34 -29.93 -18.88 -9.64
C VAL A 34 -30.15 -18.24 -8.26
N ASN A 35 -30.82 -18.94 -7.34
CA ASN A 35 -31.02 -18.42 -5.99
C ASN A 35 -29.71 -18.33 -5.20
N ASN A 36 -28.80 -19.31 -5.35
CA ASN A 36 -27.47 -19.26 -4.76
C ASN A 36 -26.65 -18.09 -5.32
N ILE A 37 -26.66 -17.87 -6.64
CA ILE A 37 -25.98 -16.74 -7.27
C ILE A 37 -26.54 -15.41 -6.75
N LYS A 38 -27.87 -15.28 -6.65
CA LYS A 38 -28.51 -14.07 -6.11
C LYS A 38 -28.08 -13.82 -4.66
N ASN A 39 -28.08 -14.85 -3.82
CA ASN A 39 -27.66 -14.73 -2.43
C ASN A 39 -26.18 -14.35 -2.30
N GLU A 40 -25.30 -14.97 -3.09
CA GLU A 40 -23.88 -14.63 -3.07
C GLU A 40 -23.64 -13.21 -3.59
N THR A 41 -24.38 -12.78 -4.62
CA THR A 41 -24.35 -11.41 -5.12
C THR A 41 -24.80 -10.42 -4.05
N GLN A 42 -25.89 -10.71 -3.33
CA GLN A 42 -26.38 -9.86 -2.24
C GLN A 42 -25.35 -9.76 -1.10
N LYS A 43 -24.71 -10.88 -0.75
CA LYS A 43 -23.64 -10.91 0.24
C LYS A 43 -22.43 -10.08 -0.21
N LEU A 44 -22.03 -10.19 -1.46
CA LEU A 44 -20.92 -9.42 -2.03
C LEU A 44 -21.24 -7.92 -2.05
N VAL A 45 -22.46 -7.52 -2.44
CA VAL A 45 -22.90 -6.12 -2.39
C VAL A 45 -22.87 -5.59 -0.95
N ALA A 46 -23.37 -6.37 0.01
CA ALA A 46 -23.33 -6.00 1.42
C ALA A 46 -21.90 -5.87 1.95
N GLN A 47 -21.01 -6.77 1.55
CA GLN A 47 -19.60 -6.75 1.93
C GLN A 47 -18.88 -5.54 1.33
N ILE A 48 -19.11 -5.21 0.05
CA ILE A 48 -18.55 -4.01 -0.58
C ILE A 48 -19.05 -2.76 0.11
N ALA A 49 -20.36 -2.66 0.38
CA ALA A 49 -20.93 -1.51 1.07
C ALA A 49 -20.28 -1.32 2.46
N PHE A 50 -20.17 -2.41 3.23
CA PHE A 50 -19.54 -2.38 4.56
C PHE A 50 -18.05 -2.00 4.51
N GLN A 51 -17.26 -2.63 3.62
CA GLN A 51 -15.84 -2.32 3.47
C GLN A 51 -15.61 -0.90 2.97
N THR A 52 -16.51 -0.39 2.12
CA THR A 52 -16.46 1.00 1.65
C THR A 52 -16.73 1.98 2.79
N ASP A 53 -17.76 1.73 3.59
CA ASP A 53 -18.10 2.57 4.76
C ASP A 53 -16.95 2.62 5.78
N GLN A 54 -16.34 1.46 6.05
CA GLN A 54 -15.14 1.36 6.88
C GLN A 54 -13.96 2.14 6.27
N SER A 55 -13.75 2.01 4.96
CA SER A 55 -12.66 2.71 4.26
C SER A 55 -12.84 4.23 4.28
N VAL A 56 -14.09 4.71 4.12
CA VAL A 56 -14.42 6.14 4.26
C VAL A 56 -14.12 6.61 5.67
N THR A 57 -14.52 5.85 6.70
CA THR A 57 -14.24 6.19 8.11
C THR A 57 -12.72 6.31 8.37
N ILE A 58 -11.93 5.34 7.89
CA ILE A 58 -10.46 5.39 8.02
C ILE A 58 -9.88 6.60 7.27
N MET A 59 -10.43 6.92 6.09
CA MET A 59 -9.99 8.06 5.30
C MET A 59 -10.32 9.39 5.99
N GLU A 60 -11.50 9.51 6.60
CA GLU A 60 -11.87 10.68 7.42
C GLU A 60 -10.91 10.88 8.60
N ASP A 61 -10.56 9.79 9.30
CA ASP A 61 -9.61 9.85 10.41
C ASP A 61 -8.21 10.25 9.94
N LYS A 62 -7.76 9.74 8.79
CA LYS A 62 -6.49 10.16 8.17
C LYS A 62 -6.50 11.61 7.73
N ILE A 63 -7.62 12.12 7.21
CA ILE A 63 -7.78 13.53 6.86
C ILE A 63 -7.66 14.40 8.12
N LYS A 64 -8.28 13.98 9.24
CA LYS A 64 -8.14 14.70 10.53
C LYS A 64 -6.70 14.69 11.03
N GLU A 65 -6.02 13.54 10.98
CA GLU A 65 -4.61 13.41 11.35
C GLU A 65 -3.71 14.32 10.53
N VAL A 66 -3.85 14.30 9.19
CA VAL A 66 -3.08 15.15 8.28
C VAL A 66 -3.36 16.63 8.52
N ASN A 67 -4.61 17.02 8.73
CA ASN A 67 -4.95 18.41 9.05
C ASN A 67 -4.33 18.84 10.39
N GLY A 68 -4.29 17.96 11.39
CA GLY A 68 -3.61 18.21 12.65
C GLY A 68 -2.10 18.42 12.48
N LEU A 69 -1.45 17.55 11.72
CA LEU A 69 -0.03 17.67 11.38
C LEU A 69 0.28 18.94 10.58
N MET A 70 -0.61 19.31 9.64
CA MET A 70 -0.48 20.56 8.87
C MET A 70 -0.58 21.78 9.79
N SER A 71 -1.53 21.80 10.73
CA SER A 71 -1.64 22.89 11.70
C SER A 71 -0.41 22.97 12.62
N GLU A 72 0.16 21.82 13.01
CA GLU A 72 1.42 21.80 13.76
C GLU A 72 2.59 22.33 12.92
N LEU A 73 2.67 21.95 11.65
CA LEU A 73 3.67 22.45 10.71
C LEU A 73 3.55 23.97 10.54
N ASP A 74 2.34 24.49 10.33
CA ASP A 74 2.08 25.93 10.24
C ASP A 74 2.49 26.66 11.51
N LYS A 75 2.22 26.08 12.68
CA LYS A 75 2.67 26.64 13.97
C LYS A 75 4.20 26.68 14.05
N ARG A 76 4.89 25.62 13.62
CA ARG A 76 6.36 25.57 13.59
C ARG A 76 6.93 26.57 12.58
N ILE A 77 6.35 26.67 11.37
CA ILE A 77 6.73 27.67 10.36
C ILE A 77 6.57 29.08 10.92
N LEU A 78 5.45 29.38 11.59
CA LEU A 78 5.22 30.68 12.21
C LEU A 78 6.26 31.01 13.28
N LEU A 79 6.64 30.04 14.10
CA LEU A 79 7.65 30.23 15.14
C LEU A 79 9.05 30.41 14.55
N THR A 80 9.43 29.57 13.59
CA THR A 80 10.71 29.68 12.89
C THR A 80 10.81 30.98 12.10
N GLY A 81 9.77 31.39 11.38
CA GLY A 81 9.74 32.68 10.69
C GLY A 81 9.89 33.87 11.64
N ARG A 82 9.27 33.80 12.83
CA ARG A 82 9.46 34.82 13.88
C ARG A 82 10.87 34.85 14.46
N GLU A 83 11.51 33.69 14.61
CA GLU A 83 12.89 33.61 15.07
C GLU A 83 13.85 34.18 14.02
N GLU A 84 13.61 33.87 12.76
CA GLU A 84 14.40 34.38 11.63
C GLU A 84 14.28 35.91 11.49
N GLU A 85 13.08 36.49 11.67
CA GLU A 85 12.92 37.95 11.72
C GLU A 85 13.68 38.58 12.89
N LYS A 86 13.62 38.00 14.09
CA LYS A 86 14.34 38.50 15.26
C LYS A 86 15.86 38.41 15.07
N ARG A 87 16.33 37.31 14.48
CA ARG A 87 17.74 37.11 14.16
C ARG A 87 18.22 38.08 13.08
N SER A 88 17.42 38.29 12.03
CA SER A 88 17.67 39.27 10.97
C SER A 88 17.72 40.71 11.51
N ALA A 89 16.80 41.06 12.42
CA ALA A 89 16.79 42.37 13.07
C ALA A 89 18.04 42.59 13.95
N ALA A 90 18.43 41.58 14.74
CA ALA A 90 19.66 41.64 15.53
C ALA A 90 20.90 41.78 14.63
N GLU A 91 20.97 41.05 13.53
CA GLU A 91 22.09 41.11 12.58
C GLU A 91 22.23 42.48 11.92
N ARG A 92 21.11 43.15 11.56
CA ARG A 92 21.11 44.55 11.10
C ARG A 92 21.62 45.52 12.17
N VAL A 93 21.26 45.30 13.44
CA VAL A 93 21.76 46.11 14.55
C VAL A 93 23.27 45.90 14.73
N TYR A 94 23.77 44.66 14.64
CA TYR A 94 25.21 44.40 14.67
C TYR A 94 25.95 45.06 13.49
N GLN A 95 25.38 45.01 12.28
CA GLN A 95 25.96 45.70 11.12
C GLN A 95 26.00 47.21 11.30
N SER A 96 24.91 47.83 11.75
CA SER A 96 24.88 49.28 11.98
C SER A 96 25.82 49.70 13.11
N LEU A 97 25.98 48.91 14.18
CA LEU A 97 26.99 49.16 15.22
C LEU A 97 28.41 49.01 14.68
N ALA A 98 28.68 48.00 13.86
CA ALA A 98 29.99 47.80 13.23
C ALA A 98 30.33 48.90 12.23
N GLU A 99 29.34 49.40 11.50
CA GLU A 99 29.48 50.49 10.54
C GLU A 99 29.66 51.84 11.25
N THR A 100 28.91 52.10 12.33
CA THR A 100 29.12 53.27 13.20
C THR A 100 30.47 53.20 13.92
N ALA A 101 30.93 52.01 14.32
CA ALA A 101 32.25 51.80 14.90
C ALA A 101 33.37 52.02 13.86
N LYS A 102 33.18 51.59 12.61
CA LYS A 102 34.09 51.89 11.49
C LYS A 102 34.10 53.37 11.12
N ALA A 103 32.94 54.02 11.12
CA ALA A 103 32.81 55.46 10.86
C ALA A 103 33.42 56.30 12.00
N ASN A 104 33.28 55.87 13.26
CA ASN A 104 33.97 56.48 14.39
C ASN A 104 35.47 56.17 14.42
N ALA A 105 35.90 54.97 14.00
CA ALA A 105 37.31 54.63 13.80
C ALA A 105 37.95 55.43 12.65
N LEU A 106 37.14 55.99 11.73
CA LEU A 106 37.61 56.92 10.70
C LEU A 106 37.91 58.33 11.23
N SER A 107 37.61 58.61 12.51
CA SER A 107 37.95 59.87 13.20
C SER A 107 39.11 59.75 14.19
N GLY A 108 39.73 58.58 14.32
CA GLY A 108 40.90 58.36 15.17
C GLY A 108 41.84 57.34 14.56
N PHE A 109 42.95 57.83 14.00
CA PHE A 109 44.07 57.01 13.52
C PHE A 109 44.61 56.10 14.64
N ASP A 110 44.76 54.81 14.35
CA ASP A 110 46.00 54.01 14.50
C ASP A 110 45.72 52.51 14.23
N PRO A 111 46.33 51.88 13.19
CA PRO A 111 46.15 50.47 12.92
C PRO A 111 47.37 49.66 13.36
N GLU A 112 47.65 49.60 14.66
CA GLU A 112 48.52 48.55 15.21
C GLU A 112 47.99 48.13 16.57
N VAL A 113 47.76 46.81 16.74
CA VAL A 113 47.95 46.01 17.97
C VAL A 113 46.88 44.89 18.05
N LEU A 114 47.41 43.66 17.87
CA LEU A 114 46.92 42.35 18.30
C LEU A 114 45.65 41.72 17.67
N VAL A 115 45.55 40.41 17.38
CA VAL A 115 46.42 39.26 17.05
C VAL A 115 45.53 38.00 17.25
N LYS A 116 45.68 37.02 16.34
CA LYS A 116 45.26 35.59 16.44
C LYS A 116 43.75 35.31 16.49
N THR A 117 43.23 34.34 15.72
CA THR A 117 43.69 32.94 15.75
C THR A 117 43.37 32.18 14.45
N LYS A 118 44.41 31.53 13.89
CA LYS A 118 44.41 30.19 13.26
C LYS A 118 43.71 29.94 11.90
N LYS A 119 44.52 29.88 10.84
CA LYS A 119 44.43 28.93 9.68
C LYS A 119 45.07 27.57 10.09
N PRO A 120 45.00 26.42 9.33
CA PRO A 120 44.72 26.28 7.89
C PRO A 120 43.88 25.05 7.41
N VAL A 121 43.40 25.12 6.14
CA VAL A 121 43.37 24.07 5.06
C VAL A 121 42.51 22.82 5.31
N ILE A 122 41.55 22.43 4.45
CA ILE A 122 41.72 21.70 3.17
C ILE A 122 40.64 22.09 2.14
N SER A 123 41.09 22.21 0.90
CA SER A 123 40.34 22.40 -0.34
C SER A 123 39.70 21.11 -0.84
N ASN A 124 38.48 21.20 -1.40
CA ASN A 124 38.09 20.37 -2.54
C ASN A 124 37.03 21.08 -3.39
N GLU A 125 37.43 21.29 -4.64
CA GLU A 125 36.70 21.66 -5.85
C GLU A 125 35.39 20.86 -6.08
N ASN A 126 34.28 21.49 -6.51
CA ASN A 126 33.81 21.70 -7.92
C ASN A 126 32.95 20.47 -8.36
N LEU A 127 31.76 20.52 -8.99
CA LEU A 127 31.13 21.30 -10.06
C LEU A 127 29.60 21.40 -9.75
N ARG A 128 28.87 22.52 -9.93
CA ARG A 128 28.23 23.01 -11.18
C ARG A 128 27.49 21.89 -11.95
N ASP A 129 26.19 21.99 -12.24
CA ASP A 129 25.62 23.02 -13.11
C ASP A 129 24.17 23.41 -12.81
N THR A 130 23.95 24.69 -13.08
CA THR A 130 22.67 25.39 -13.24
C THR A 130 22.19 25.22 -14.68
N SER A 131 20.89 25.00 -14.90
CA SER A 131 20.15 25.72 -15.95
C SER A 131 18.63 25.52 -15.80
N LEU A 132 17.97 26.62 -15.44
CA LEU A 132 16.57 26.92 -15.75
C LEU A 132 16.54 27.65 -17.09
N SER A 133 15.59 27.29 -17.97
CA SER A 133 14.71 28.16 -18.77
C SER A 133 14.10 27.31 -19.90
N GLU A 134 12.80 26.99 -19.88
CA GLU A 134 11.66 27.84 -20.28
C GLU A 134 11.42 27.80 -21.80
N GLN A 135 10.29 27.22 -22.23
CA GLN A 135 9.27 27.94 -23.01
C GLN A 135 8.10 27.04 -23.46
N VAL A 136 6.91 27.66 -23.38
CA VAL A 136 5.59 27.23 -23.85
C VAL A 136 5.39 27.71 -25.30
N SER A 137 4.81 26.90 -26.20
CA SER A 137 3.73 27.33 -27.13
C SER A 137 3.19 26.21 -28.05
N LYS A 138 1.92 25.85 -27.80
CA LYS A 138 0.79 25.48 -28.68
C LYS A 138 1.04 25.04 -30.15
N LYS A 139 0.55 23.82 -30.48
CA LYS A 139 -0.24 23.57 -31.71
C LYS A 139 -1.21 22.40 -31.53
N GLU A 140 -2.45 22.67 -31.89
CA GLU A 140 -3.61 21.80 -32.03
C GLU A 140 -3.45 20.91 -33.28
N ASN A 141 -3.60 19.58 -33.15
CA ASN A 141 -4.36 18.74 -34.07
C ASN A 141 -4.55 17.32 -33.50
N SER A 142 -5.73 16.76 -33.73
CA SER A 142 -6.14 15.40 -33.40
C SER A 142 -5.31 14.33 -34.10
N HIS A 143 -4.83 13.34 -33.36
CA HIS A 143 -4.56 12.00 -33.90
C HIS A 143 -4.83 10.97 -32.80
N ILE A 144 -5.79 10.08 -33.06
CA ILE A 144 -6.00 8.89 -32.24
C ILE A 144 -4.83 7.97 -32.56
N GLU A 145 -3.91 7.84 -31.60
CA GLU A 145 -2.87 6.82 -31.60
C GLU A 145 -3.09 5.93 -30.39
N ASP A 146 -3.10 4.63 -30.65
CA ASP A 146 -3.26 3.54 -29.70
C ASP A 146 -2.23 3.62 -28.57
N GLU A 147 -2.53 4.36 -27.51
CA GLU A 147 -1.78 4.26 -26.26
C GLU A 147 -2.16 2.95 -25.56
N PRO A 148 -1.20 2.06 -25.25
CA PRO A 148 -1.48 0.86 -24.48
C PRO A 148 -2.05 1.28 -23.11
N ILE A 149 -3.18 0.69 -22.75
CA ILE A 149 -3.86 0.87 -21.46
C ILE A 149 -2.83 0.74 -20.33
N LYS A 150 -2.52 1.84 -19.64
CA LYS A 150 -1.58 1.84 -18.52
C LYS A 150 -2.23 1.13 -17.33
N ILE A 151 -1.90 -0.16 -17.17
CA ILE A 151 -2.30 -0.95 -16.01
C ILE A 151 -1.46 -0.50 -14.83
N TYR A 152 -2.06 0.22 -13.89
CA TYR A 152 -1.46 0.49 -12.59
C TYR A 152 -1.59 -0.76 -11.71
N THR A 153 -0.72 -1.75 -11.93
CA THR A 153 -0.51 -2.75 -10.90
C THR A 153 0.28 -2.06 -9.78
N LYS A 154 -0.25 -2.09 -8.55
CA LYS A 154 0.54 -1.70 -7.40
C LYS A 154 1.78 -2.60 -7.37
N GLN A 155 2.95 -2.00 -7.51
CA GLN A 155 4.23 -2.68 -7.35
C GLN A 155 4.22 -3.36 -5.98
N ILE A 156 4.30 -4.69 -5.96
CA ILE A 156 4.38 -5.45 -4.72
C ILE A 156 5.74 -5.09 -4.13
N LEU A 157 5.76 -4.21 -3.12
CA LEU A 157 6.98 -3.89 -2.39
C LEU A 157 7.53 -5.21 -1.83
N ALA A 158 8.66 -5.65 -2.36
CA ALA A 158 9.42 -6.74 -1.80
C ALA A 158 9.67 -6.46 -0.30
N PRO A 159 9.44 -7.41 0.62
CA PRO A 159 9.66 -7.18 2.03
C PRO A 159 11.13 -6.86 2.27
N LYS A 160 11.39 -5.67 2.81
CA LYS A 160 12.70 -5.27 3.32
C LYS A 160 13.12 -6.32 4.36
N ALA A 161 14.16 -7.08 4.02
CA ALA A 161 14.79 -8.04 4.92
C ALA A 161 15.19 -7.32 6.21
N GLY A 162 14.54 -7.65 7.32
CA GLY A 162 14.89 -7.10 8.62
C GLY A 162 13.77 -7.16 9.65
N ILE A 163 13.85 -8.18 10.51
CA ILE A 163 13.41 -8.16 11.92
C ILE A 163 11.89 -8.23 12.14
N VAL A 164 11.25 -9.32 11.70
CA VAL A 164 10.04 -9.90 12.35
C VAL A 164 10.15 -11.42 12.16
N PRO A 165 9.94 -12.28 13.17
CA PRO A 165 10.06 -13.73 13.00
C PRO A 165 9.12 -14.21 11.90
N ASP A 166 9.68 -15.07 11.05
CA ASP A 166 9.13 -15.65 9.82
C ASP A 166 7.94 -16.59 10.07
N GLN A 167 6.88 -16.04 10.67
CA GLN A 167 5.62 -16.75 10.89
C GLN A 167 4.96 -17.10 9.55
N THR A 168 5.21 -16.30 8.51
CA THR A 168 4.70 -16.51 7.17
C THR A 168 5.31 -17.73 6.47
N ALA A 169 6.62 -17.96 6.56
CA ALA A 169 7.19 -19.19 6.01
C ALA A 169 6.80 -20.43 6.84
N SER A 170 6.65 -20.28 8.15
CA SER A 170 6.15 -21.36 9.01
C SER A 170 4.73 -21.81 8.62
N MET A 171 3.83 -20.85 8.35
CA MET A 171 2.48 -21.14 7.87
C MET A 171 2.50 -21.79 6.48
N LYS A 172 3.35 -21.30 5.58
CA LYS A 172 3.51 -21.87 4.23
C LYS A 172 3.96 -23.34 4.28
N GLU A 173 4.96 -23.65 5.10
CA GLU A 173 5.43 -25.02 5.28
C GLU A 173 4.34 -25.93 5.86
N GLN A 174 3.57 -25.41 6.83
CA GLN A 174 2.45 -26.13 7.43
C GLN A 174 1.34 -26.45 6.42
N ILE A 175 1.04 -25.52 5.50
CA ILE A 175 0.07 -25.74 4.41
C ILE A 175 0.56 -26.87 3.50
N ILE A 176 1.83 -26.85 3.12
CA ILE A 176 2.45 -27.85 2.24
C ILE A 176 2.43 -29.23 2.92
N GLU A 177 2.75 -29.32 4.21
CA GLU A 177 2.68 -30.58 4.95
C GLU A 177 1.25 -31.13 5.06
N MET A 178 0.26 -30.27 5.30
CA MET A 178 -1.14 -30.69 5.37
C MET A 178 -1.66 -31.14 3.99
N ALA A 179 -1.28 -30.44 2.92
CA ALA A 179 -1.61 -30.85 1.56
C ALA A 179 -0.95 -32.20 1.20
N LYS A 180 0.31 -32.43 1.58
CA LYS A 180 1.01 -33.72 1.40
C LYS A 180 0.34 -34.86 2.17
N LYS A 181 -0.34 -34.58 3.27
CA LYS A 181 -1.16 -35.55 4.04
C LYS A 181 -2.51 -35.86 3.38
N GLY A 182 -2.82 -35.24 2.24
CA GLY A 182 -4.07 -35.44 1.50
C GLY A 182 -5.26 -34.69 2.09
N LEU A 183 -5.00 -33.68 2.93
CA LEU A 183 -6.05 -32.84 3.52
C LEU A 183 -6.67 -31.93 2.43
N SER A 184 -8.00 -31.76 2.45
CA SER A 184 -8.66 -30.88 1.48
C SER A 184 -8.35 -29.40 1.75
N ILE A 185 -8.36 -28.60 0.70
CA ILE A 185 -8.07 -27.16 0.73
C ILE A 185 -9.01 -26.43 1.72
N GLU A 186 -10.26 -26.86 1.80
CA GLU A 186 -11.27 -26.34 2.73
C GLU A 186 -10.90 -26.61 4.20
N LEU A 187 -10.40 -27.81 4.50
CA LEU A 187 -9.99 -28.19 5.86
C LEU A 187 -8.70 -27.48 6.30
N ILE A 188 -7.81 -27.21 5.34
CA ILE A 188 -6.59 -26.42 5.57
C ILE A 188 -6.95 -24.97 5.90
N ALA A 189 -7.93 -24.40 5.19
CA ALA A 189 -8.42 -23.02 5.40
C ALA A 189 -9.17 -22.84 6.73
N GLU A 190 -9.75 -23.91 7.29
CA GLU A 190 -10.34 -23.87 8.62
C GLU A 190 -9.26 -23.81 9.72
N LYS A 191 -8.13 -24.48 9.50
CA LYS A 191 -7.05 -24.60 10.49
C LYS A 191 -6.01 -23.48 10.41
N ILE A 192 -5.87 -22.85 9.26
CA ILE A 192 -4.96 -21.73 9.03
C ILE A 192 -5.78 -20.54 8.53
N PRO A 193 -5.65 -19.33 9.12
CA PRO A 193 -6.44 -18.16 8.77
C PRO A 193 -6.00 -17.53 7.44
N LEU A 194 -5.96 -18.32 6.38
CA LEU A 194 -5.63 -17.90 5.02
C LEU A 194 -6.79 -18.27 4.08
N PRO A 195 -7.08 -17.45 3.06
CA PRO A 195 -8.14 -17.73 2.12
C PRO A 195 -7.81 -18.97 1.27
N THR A 196 -8.85 -19.69 0.85
CA THR A 196 -8.71 -20.92 0.04
C THR A 196 -7.88 -20.73 -1.23
N GLY A 197 -8.03 -19.57 -1.89
CA GLY A 197 -7.24 -19.23 -3.08
C GLY A 197 -5.74 -19.01 -2.80
N GLU A 198 -5.37 -18.50 -1.62
CA GLU A 198 -3.96 -18.36 -1.24
C GLU A 198 -3.35 -19.71 -0.88
N ILE A 199 -4.12 -20.58 -0.23
CA ILE A 199 -3.73 -21.97 0.06
C ILE A 199 -3.53 -22.74 -1.25
N GLU A 200 -4.46 -22.64 -2.20
CA GLU A 200 -4.36 -23.25 -3.53
C GLU A 200 -3.14 -22.75 -4.30
N LEU A 201 -2.90 -21.43 -4.27
CA LEU A 201 -1.71 -20.83 -4.88
C LEU A 201 -0.43 -21.38 -4.26
N ILE A 202 -0.35 -21.45 -2.93
CA ILE A 202 0.83 -21.97 -2.21
C ILE A 202 1.10 -23.43 -2.56
N ILE A 203 0.06 -24.26 -2.64
CA ILE A 203 0.16 -25.67 -3.05
C ILE A 203 0.61 -25.77 -4.50
N SER A 204 0.02 -24.98 -5.40
CA SER A 204 0.33 -24.98 -6.85
C SER A 204 1.77 -24.56 -7.17
N MET A 205 2.37 -23.70 -6.34
CA MET A 205 3.75 -23.24 -6.50
C MET A 205 4.79 -24.20 -5.90
N ASN A 206 4.37 -25.22 -5.15
CA ASN A 206 5.27 -26.14 -4.44
C ASN A 206 5.05 -27.63 -4.76
N THR A 207 4.07 -27.94 -5.59
CA THR A 207 3.85 -29.27 -6.17
C THR A 207 4.63 -29.40 -7.47
#